data_AF-A0A0K1Q1C5-F1
#
_entry.id   AF-A0A0K1Q1C5-F1
#
_cell.length_a   1.000
_cell.length_b   1.000
_cell.length_c   1.000
_cell.angle_alpha   90.00
_cell.angle_beta   90.00
_cell.angle_gamma   90.00
#
_symmetry.space_group_name_H-M   'P 1'
#
loop_
_entity.id
_entity.type
_entity.pdbx_description
1 polymer ?
#
loop_
_entity_poly.entity_id
_entity_poly.type
_entity_poly.pdbx_seq_one_letter_code
_entity_poly.pdbx_strand_id
1 'polypeptide(L)'
;MRPLDALHASSKRIATLAVVGEGPTPRTPATQTDLNRMRASYSSWTTSALDPAFMNIGGLFDPDSAPVTIFIDTRTMEIVAVKAGIDLTTAQVDEIVSGITSGPPLY
;
A
#
# COMPACT_ATOMS: atom_id res chain seq x y z
N MET A 1 -10.82 6.25 -8.12
CA MET A 1 -9.52 5.75 -8.63
C MET A 1 -9.05 4.68 -7.67
N ARG A 2 -8.46 3.55 -8.09
CA ARG A 2 -8.00 2.57 -7.08
C ARG A 2 -6.73 3.13 -6.44
N PRO A 3 -6.48 3.00 -5.13
CA PRO A 3 -5.29 3.58 -4.47
C PRO A 3 -3.96 3.23 -5.14
N LEU A 4 -3.85 2.03 -5.72
CA LEU A 4 -2.67 1.61 -6.49
C LEU A 4 -2.43 2.47 -7.75
N ASP A 5 -3.48 2.93 -8.42
CA ASP A 5 -3.30 3.77 -9.62
C ASP A 5 -2.66 5.12 -9.25
N ALA A 6 -2.93 5.64 -8.04
CA ALA A 6 -2.32 6.85 -7.52
C ALA A 6 -0.81 6.70 -7.26
N LEU A 7 -0.38 5.48 -6.90
CA LEU A 7 1.00 5.16 -6.52
C LEU A 7 1.92 4.87 -7.71
N HIS A 8 1.36 4.51 -8.88
CA HIS A 8 2.16 4.05 -10.03
C HIS A 8 3.16 5.10 -10.53
N ALA A 9 2.81 6.38 -10.58
CA ALA A 9 3.77 7.41 -11.01
C ALA A 9 4.97 7.50 -10.06
N SER A 10 4.71 7.44 -8.76
CA SER A 10 5.71 7.57 -7.70
C SER A 10 6.51 6.28 -7.47
N SER A 11 6.02 5.12 -7.91
CA SER A 11 6.71 3.82 -7.76
C SER A 11 8.06 3.74 -8.46
N LYS A 12 8.38 4.68 -9.35
CA LYS A 12 9.72 4.84 -9.94
C LYS A 12 10.76 5.37 -8.94
N ARG A 13 10.30 5.96 -7.84
CA ARG A 13 11.14 6.58 -6.80
C ARG A 13 11.12 5.80 -5.48
N ILE A 14 10.15 4.92 -5.29
CA ILE A 14 9.95 4.16 -4.05
C ILE A 14 9.70 2.68 -4.34
N ALA A 15 10.11 1.81 -3.43
CA ALA A 15 9.65 0.42 -3.45
C ALA A 15 8.16 0.37 -3.10
N THR A 16 7.37 -0.40 -3.84
CA THR A 16 5.93 -0.58 -3.58
C THR A 16 5.60 -2.04 -3.34
N LEU A 17 4.88 -2.30 -2.25
CA LEU A 17 4.32 -3.60 -1.89
C LEU A 17 2.80 -3.49 -1.80
N ALA A 18 2.09 -4.26 -2.62
CA ALA A 18 0.65 -4.42 -2.53
C ALA A 18 0.33 -5.71 -1.76
N VAL A 19 -0.36 -5.59 -0.63
CA VAL A 19 -0.78 -6.74 0.18
C VAL A 19 -2.27 -6.99 -0.03
N VAL A 20 -2.63 -8.22 -0.37
CA VAL A 20 -4.03 -8.65 -0.50
C VAL A 20 -4.41 -9.41 0.75
N GLY A 21 -5.25 -8.83 1.60
CA GLY A 21 -5.76 -9.51 2.78
C GLY A 21 -7.23 -9.89 2.74
N GLU A 22 -8.03 -9.15 1.97
CA GLU A 22 -9.44 -9.50 1.75
C GLU A 22 -9.69 -9.90 0.29
N GLY A 23 -10.63 -10.84 0.13
CA GLY A 23 -11.16 -11.23 -1.16
C GLY A 23 -12.17 -10.20 -1.69
N PRO A 24 -13.02 -10.59 -2.66
CA PRO A 24 -14.01 -9.67 -3.26
C PRO A 24 -15.11 -9.24 -2.30
N THR A 25 -15.31 -9.96 -1.20
CA THR A 25 -16.26 -9.63 -0.14
C THR A 25 -15.47 -9.12 1.08
N PRO A 26 -15.83 -7.97 1.66
CA PRO A 26 -15.19 -7.46 2.88
C PRO A 26 -15.15 -8.53 3.98
N ARG A 27 -14.07 -8.55 4.75
CA ARG A 27 -13.81 -9.51 5.84
C ARG A 27 -13.73 -10.98 5.42
N THR A 28 -13.77 -11.28 4.13
CA THR A 28 -13.49 -12.64 3.63
C THR A 28 -11.99 -12.74 3.36
N PRO A 29 -11.28 -13.72 3.95
CA PRO A 29 -9.85 -13.87 3.72
C PRO A 29 -9.52 -13.99 2.23
N ALA A 30 -8.51 -13.25 1.78
CA ALA A 30 -8.02 -13.33 0.41
C ALA A 30 -7.47 -14.72 0.06
N THR A 31 -7.61 -15.09 -1.22
CA THR A 31 -7.08 -16.34 -1.76
C THR A 31 -5.91 -16.10 -2.72
N GLN A 32 -5.20 -17.17 -3.09
CA GLN A 32 -4.18 -17.11 -4.15
C GLN A 32 -4.76 -16.61 -5.49
N THR A 33 -6.03 -16.91 -5.77
CA THR A 33 -6.73 -16.42 -6.96
C THR A 33 -6.86 -14.90 -6.96
N ASP A 34 -7.15 -14.31 -5.80
CA ASP A 34 -7.26 -12.85 -5.65
C ASP A 34 -5.91 -12.17 -5.84
N LEU A 35 -4.84 -12.74 -5.26
CA LEU A 35 -3.47 -12.28 -5.49
C LEU A 35 -3.10 -12.38 -6.98
N ASN A 36 -3.42 -13.49 -7.65
CA ASN A 36 -3.13 -13.66 -9.07
C ASN A 36 -3.88 -12.64 -9.95
N ARG A 37 -5.13 -12.31 -9.60
CA ARG A 37 -5.91 -11.26 -10.27
C ARG A 37 -5.26 -9.88 -10.09
N MET A 38 -4.79 -9.56 -8.88
CA MET A 38 -4.07 -8.31 -8.64
C MET A 38 -2.76 -8.26 -9.42
N ARG A 39 -1.98 -9.35 -9.41
CA ARG A 39 -0.74 -9.47 -10.20
C ARG A 39 -0.97 -9.24 -11.68
N ALA A 40 -2.03 -9.80 -12.25
CA ALA A 40 -2.36 -9.60 -13.67
C ALA A 40 -2.61 -8.11 -14.01
N SER A 41 -3.01 -7.29 -13.03
CA SER A 41 -3.30 -5.87 -13.23
C SER A 41 -2.10 -4.95 -12.95
N TYR A 42 -1.18 -5.34 -12.06
CA TYR A 42 -0.19 -4.41 -11.49
C TYR A 42 1.26 -4.96 -11.37
N SER A 43 1.54 -6.20 -11.80
CA SER A 43 2.84 -6.85 -11.58
C SER A 43 4.05 -6.14 -12.21
N SER A 44 3.84 -5.24 -13.17
CA SER A 44 4.93 -4.54 -13.85
C SER A 44 5.65 -3.52 -12.98
N TRP A 45 5.07 -3.08 -11.87
CA TRP A 45 5.65 -2.00 -11.05
C TRP A 45 5.47 -2.15 -9.53
N THR A 46 4.69 -3.14 -9.05
CA THR A 46 4.58 -3.43 -7.62
C THR A 46 4.94 -4.88 -7.32
N THR A 47 5.64 -5.10 -6.21
CA THR A 47 5.68 -6.42 -5.57
C THR A 47 4.32 -6.67 -4.92
N SER A 48 3.90 -7.93 -4.86
CA SER A 48 2.59 -8.29 -4.31
C SER A 48 2.69 -9.48 -3.37
N ALA A 49 2.03 -9.40 -2.21
CA ALA A 49 1.96 -10.47 -1.22
C ALA A 49 0.51 -10.80 -0.85
N LEU A 50 0.30 -12.04 -0.40
CA LEU A 50 -0.96 -12.52 0.14
C LEU A 50 -0.84 -12.53 1.67
N ASP A 51 -1.77 -11.89 2.37
CA ASP A 51 -1.88 -11.92 3.82
C ASP A 51 -3.35 -12.11 4.23
N PRO A 52 -3.91 -13.32 4.13
CA PRO A 52 -5.34 -13.54 4.28
C PRO A 52 -5.85 -13.01 5.62
N ALA A 53 -6.96 -12.27 5.60
CA ALA A 53 -7.54 -11.55 6.74
C ALA A 53 -6.59 -10.58 7.45
N PHE A 54 -5.53 -10.13 6.77
CA PHE A 54 -4.49 -9.26 7.34
C PHE A 54 -3.85 -9.84 8.61
N MET A 55 -3.67 -11.16 8.68
CA MET A 55 -3.17 -11.84 9.87
C MET A 55 -1.78 -11.36 10.33
N ASN A 56 -0.95 -10.86 9.40
CA ASN A 56 0.39 -10.40 9.72
C ASN A 56 0.48 -8.87 9.85
N ILE A 57 -0.26 -8.12 9.02
CA ILE A 57 -0.16 -6.66 8.98
C ILE A 57 -1.32 -5.92 9.64
N GLY A 58 -2.39 -6.61 10.04
CA GLY A 58 -3.61 -6.00 10.61
C GLY A 58 -3.38 -5.31 11.96
N GLY A 59 -2.24 -5.51 12.63
CA GLY A 59 -1.86 -4.73 13.81
C GLY A 59 -1.46 -3.28 13.48
N LEU A 60 -1.23 -2.94 12.20
CA LEU A 60 -0.74 -1.63 11.77
C LEU A 60 -1.86 -0.65 11.38
N PHE A 61 -3.09 -1.14 11.19
CA PHE A 61 -4.24 -0.35 10.76
C PHE A 61 -5.54 -1.04 11.18
N ASP A 62 -6.64 -0.31 11.21
CA ASP A 62 -7.97 -0.92 11.38
C ASP A 62 -8.37 -1.69 10.10
N PRO A 63 -8.60 -3.01 10.14
CA PRO A 63 -9.01 -3.79 8.96
C PRO A 63 -10.24 -3.22 8.24
N ASP A 64 -11.18 -2.60 8.96
CA ASP A 64 -12.37 -1.98 8.38
C ASP A 64 -12.04 -0.69 7.58
N SER A 65 -10.82 -0.17 7.73
CA SER A 65 -10.31 0.97 6.96
C SER A 65 -9.66 0.58 5.63
N ALA A 66 -9.59 -0.73 5.31
CA ALA A 66 -9.11 -1.20 4.01
C ALA A 66 -9.97 -0.64 2.86
N PRO A 67 -9.37 -0.19 1.74
CA PRO A 67 -7.94 -0.20 1.43
C PRO A 67 -7.14 0.86 2.18
N VAL A 68 -5.93 0.52 2.63
CA VAL A 68 -5.00 1.42 3.31
C VAL A 68 -3.68 1.51 2.54
N THR A 69 -3.09 2.69 2.49
CA THR A 69 -1.70 2.92 2.04
C THR A 69 -0.87 3.36 3.23
N ILE A 70 0.23 2.65 3.48
CA ILE A 70 1.17 2.92 4.56
C ILE A 70 2.50 3.36 3.93
N PHE A 71 2.99 4.52 4.34
CA PHE A 71 4.28 5.05 3.93
C PHE A 71 5.29 4.83 5.04
N ILE A 72 6.36 4.11 4.73
CA ILE A 72 7.41 3.75 5.69
C ILE A 72 8.71 4.38 5.19
N ASP A 73 9.41 5.09 6.06
CA ASP A 73 10.79 5.48 5.78
C ASP A 73 11.68 4.27 6.02
N THR A 74 12.24 3.71 4.95
CA THR A 74 13.08 2.50 5.04
C THR A 74 14.42 2.73 5.73
N ARG A 75 14.82 3.98 5.97
CA ARG A 75 16.05 4.33 6.69
C ARG A 75 15.90 4.16 8.19
N THR A 76 14.71 4.42 8.73
CA THR A 76 14.38 4.34 10.16
C THR A 76 13.41 3.19 10.48
N MET A 77 12.76 2.64 9.47
CA MET A 77 11.66 1.67 9.58
C MET A 77 10.41 2.22 10.28
N GLU A 78 10.26 3.54 10.34
CA GLU A 78 9.11 4.19 10.95
C GLU A 78 8.00 4.48 9.93
N ILE A 79 6.76 4.41 10.42
CA ILE A 79 5.57 4.79 9.63
C ILE A 79 5.49 6.32 9.61
N VAL A 80 5.65 6.91 8.43
CA VAL A 80 5.60 8.37 8.22
C VAL A 80 4.16 8.83 7.99
N ALA A 81 3.36 8.02 7.29
CA ALA A 81 1.97 8.34 7.04
C ALA A 81 1.13 7.07 6.82
N VAL A 82 -0.13 7.13 7.26
CA VAL A 82 -1.16 6.13 6.94
C VAL A 82 -2.32 6.86 6.29
N LYS A 83 -2.77 6.37 5.13
CA LYS A 83 -3.93 6.90 4.41
C LYS A 83 -4.92 5.78 4.16
N ALA A 84 -6.08 5.88 4.78
CA ALA A 84 -7.19 4.97 4.57
C ALA A 84 -8.12 5.48 3.44
N GLY A 85 -8.77 4.55 2.75
CA GLY A 85 -9.80 4.83 1.76
C GLY A 85 -9.30 5.02 0.33
N ILE A 86 -10.27 5.23 -0.56
CA ILE A 86 -10.10 5.27 -2.02
C ILE A 86 -9.72 6.64 -2.60
N ASP A 87 -9.63 7.68 -1.77
CA ASP A 87 -9.46 9.07 -2.20
C ASP A 87 -7.98 9.53 -2.27
N LEU A 88 -7.05 8.59 -2.25
CA LEU A 88 -5.63 8.92 -2.41
C LEU A 88 -5.35 9.39 -3.85
N THR A 89 -4.85 10.61 -3.99
CA THR A 89 -4.46 11.20 -5.29
C THR A 89 -2.95 11.09 -5.51
N THR A 90 -2.50 11.07 -6.77
CA THR A 90 -1.07 11.07 -7.11
C THR A 90 -0.34 12.29 -6.52
N ALA A 91 -0.98 13.46 -6.47
CA ALA A 91 -0.38 14.66 -5.88
C ALA A 91 -0.06 14.48 -4.38
N GLN A 92 -0.99 13.87 -3.62
CA GLN A 92 -0.77 13.57 -2.20
C GLN A 92 0.34 12.53 -2.01
N VAL A 93 0.39 11.51 -2.87
CA VAL A 93 1.50 10.53 -2.85
C VAL A 93 2.83 11.23 -3.12
N ASP A 94 2.90 12.05 -4.16
CA ASP A 94 4.13 12.73 -4.56
C ASP A 94 4.63 13.71 -3.50
N GLU A 95 3.72 14.39 -2.79
CA GLU A 95 4.05 15.25 -1.67
C GLU A 95 4.72 14.45 -0.53
N ILE A 96 4.10 13.34 -0.11
CA ILE A 96 4.62 12.48 0.95
C ILE A 96 5.97 11.87 0.54
N VAL A 97 6.07 11.32 -0.67
CA VAL A 97 7.30 10.72 -1.20
C VAL A 97 8.41 11.75 -1.31
N SER A 98 8.08 12.97 -1.73
CA SER A 98 9.06 14.04 -1.80
C SER A 98 9.54 14.41 -0.40
N GLY A 99 8.65 14.56 0.58
CA GLY A 99 9.01 14.80 1.98
C GLY A 99 9.98 13.75 2.56
N ILE A 100 9.77 12.47 2.24
CA ILE A 100 10.66 11.38 2.69
C ILE A 100 12.01 11.45 1.96
N THR A 101 12.01 11.67 0.64
CA THR A 101 13.23 11.55 -0.20
C THR A 101 14.09 12.81 -0.24
N SER A 102 13.55 14.00 0.07
CA SER A 102 14.28 15.28 -0.02
C SER A 102 14.94 15.72 1.28
N GLY A 103 14.64 15.08 2.41
CA GLY A 103 15.12 15.46 3.74
C GLY A 103 15.98 14.40 4.42
N PRO A 104 16.74 14.77 5.48
CA PRO A 104 17.28 13.79 6.42
C PRO A 104 16.14 12.96 7.03
N PRO A 105 16.41 11.75 7.54
CA PRO A 105 15.39 10.97 8.22
C PRO A 105 14.74 11.77 9.35
N LEU A 106 13.43 11.62 9.52
CA LEU A 106 12.72 12.21 10.65
C LEU A 106 13.08 11.38 11.90
N TYR A 107 13.56 12.06 12.95
CA TYR A 107 13.92 11.48 14.25
C TYR A 107 13.11 12.19 15.35
#